data_AF-A0A0A1PTN6-F1
#
_entry.id   AF-A0A0A1PTN6-F1
#
_cell.length_a   1.000
_cell.length_b   1.000
_cell.length_c   1.000
_cell.angle_alpha   90.00
_cell.angle_beta   90.00
_cell.angle_gamma   90.00
#
_symmetry.space_group_name_H-M   'P 1'
#
loop_
_entity.id
_entity.type
_entity.pdbx_description
1 polymer ?
#
loop_
_entity_poly.entity_id
_entity_poly.type
_entity_poly.pdbx_seq_one_letter_code
_entity_poly.pdbx_strand_id
1 'polypeptide(L)'
;MAMLSDLKRLLRVAIFAAAAIGTVFWLGTAARVMAMPVGHRDGLETVGVLLATAYFLGLVVPILVLGILGRCLIVGTLLAAIVIGLAVDTIWPWFPWTLFPQS
;
A
#
# COMPACT_ATOMS: atom_id res chain seq x y z
N MET A 1 3.29 -29.08 -14.81
CA MET A 1 4.22 -27.94 -14.85
C MET A 1 3.54 -26.60 -15.14
N ALA A 2 2.56 -26.51 -16.06
CA ALA A 2 1.85 -25.25 -16.38
C ALA A 2 1.17 -24.56 -15.17
N MET A 3 0.48 -25.31 -14.31
CA MET A 3 -0.22 -24.76 -13.14
C MET A 3 0.69 -24.02 -12.15
N LEU A 4 1.96 -24.44 -12.03
CA LEU A 4 2.93 -23.84 -11.11
C LEU A 4 3.49 -22.51 -11.65
N SER A 5 3.61 -22.39 -12.98
CA SER A 5 3.97 -21.12 -13.62
C SER A 5 2.83 -20.10 -13.55
N ASP A 6 1.58 -20.54 -13.74
CA ASP A 6 0.41 -19.66 -13.66
C ASP A 6 0.22 -19.11 -12.24
N LEU A 7 0.38 -19.95 -11.22
CA LEU A 7 0.32 -19.52 -9.82
C LEU A 7 1.40 -18.48 -9.47
N LYS A 8 2.65 -18.69 -9.90
CA LYS A 8 3.73 -17.70 -9.69
C LYS A 8 3.42 -16.37 -10.37
N ARG A 9 2.81 -16.42 -11.56
CA ARG A 9 2.40 -15.22 -12.29
C ARG A 9 1.30 -14.46 -11.56
N LEU A 10 0.27 -15.16 -11.06
CA LEU A 10 -0.80 -14.58 -10.25
C LEU A 10 -0.28 -13.94 -8.96
N LEU A 11 0.58 -14.65 -8.21
CA LEU A 11 1.21 -14.13 -6.99
C LEU A 11 1.98 -12.85 -7.26
N ARG A 12 2.74 -12.80 -8.36
CA ARG A 12 3.52 -11.63 -8.73
C ARG A 12 2.61 -10.44 -9.06
N VAL A 13 1.50 -10.66 -9.78
CA VAL A 13 0.50 -9.64 -10.05
C VAL A 13 -0.14 -9.12 -8.76
N ALA A 14 -0.51 -10.01 -7.84
CA ALA A 14 -1.08 -9.64 -6.55
C ALA A 14 -0.11 -8.80 -5.70
N ILE A 15 1.18 -9.17 -5.69
CA ILE A 15 2.25 -8.41 -5.02
C ILE A 15 2.40 -7.02 -5.61
N PHE A 16 2.39 -6.89 -6.95
CA PHE A 16 2.45 -5.58 -7.60
C PHE A 16 1.21 -4.74 -7.35
N ALA A 17 0.02 -5.33 -7.34
CA ALA A 17 -1.21 -4.63 -7.01
C ALA A 17 -1.17 -4.09 -5.57
N ALA A 18 -0.72 -4.90 -4.60
CA ALA A 18 -0.56 -4.47 -3.22
C ALA A 18 0.47 -3.33 -3.09
N ALA A 19 1.59 -3.43 -3.79
CA ALA A 19 2.60 -2.37 -3.80
C ALA A 19 2.07 -1.06 -4.42
N ALA A 20 1.27 -1.15 -5.48
CA ALA A 20 0.62 0.02 -6.08
C ALA A 20 -0.32 0.70 -5.08
N ILE A 21 -1.13 -0.08 -4.35
CA ILE A 21 -2.01 0.44 -3.28
C ILE A 21 -1.19 1.14 -2.19
N GLY A 22 -0.13 0.50 -1.69
CA GLY A 22 0.76 1.10 -0.68
C GLY A 22 1.45 2.38 -1.17
N THR A 23 1.78 2.45 -2.46
CA THR A 23 2.34 3.66 -3.09
C THR A 23 1.32 4.78 -3.17
N VAL A 24 0.07 4.47 -3.55
CA VAL A 24 -1.04 5.45 -3.58
C VAL A 24 -1.32 5.99 -2.17
N PHE A 25 -1.31 5.13 -1.15
CA PHE A 25 -1.44 5.55 0.23
C PHE A 25 -0.35 6.55 0.65
N TRP A 26 0.92 6.25 0.33
CA TRP A 26 2.03 7.15 0.61
C TRP A 26 1.90 8.49 -0.14
N LEU A 27 1.57 8.45 -1.44
CA LEU A 27 1.36 9.65 -2.26
C LEU A 27 0.19 10.50 -1.73
N GLY A 28 -0.93 9.88 -1.37
CA GLY A 28 -2.09 10.57 -0.81
C GLY A 28 -1.77 11.26 0.52
N THR A 29 -0.98 10.59 1.37
CA THR A 29 -0.52 11.18 2.65
C THR A 29 0.40 12.37 2.41
N ALA A 30 1.38 12.23 1.49
CA ALA A 30 2.30 13.31 1.14
C ALA A 30 1.57 14.52 0.52
N ALA A 31 0.65 14.26 -0.42
CA ALA A 31 -0.13 15.29 -1.09
C ALA A 31 -1.01 16.07 -0.11
N ARG A 32 -1.65 15.38 0.84
CA ARG A 32 -2.49 16.01 1.88
C ARG A 32 -1.67 16.99 2.71
N VAL A 33 -0.49 16.58 3.17
CA VAL A 33 0.39 17.44 3.99
C VAL A 33 0.98 18.60 3.19
N MET A 34 1.30 18.40 1.91
CA MET A 34 1.73 19.49 1.03
C MET A 34 0.62 20.53 0.79
N ALA A 35 -0.64 20.10 0.78
CA ALA A 35 -1.79 20.99 0.62
C ALA A 35 -2.19 21.74 1.91
N MET A 36 -1.68 21.34 3.08
CA MET A 36 -2.02 21.98 4.35
C MET A 36 -1.32 23.33 4.56
N PRO A 37 -2.07 24.42 4.87
CA PRO A 37 -1.50 25.73 5.18
C PRO A 37 -0.60 25.69 6.41
N VAL A 38 0.53 26.39 6.36
CA VAL A 38 1.59 26.35 7.40
C VAL A 38 1.07 26.70 8.80
N GLY A 39 0.02 27.52 8.91
CA GLY A 39 -0.59 27.93 10.19
C GLY A 39 -1.48 26.90 10.89
N HIS A 40 -1.81 25.78 10.24
CA HIS A 40 -2.62 24.68 10.81
C HIS A 40 -1.80 23.40 11.04
N ARG A 41 -0.46 23.46 10.93
CA ARG A 41 0.41 22.29 11.11
C ARG A 41 0.69 22.05 12.59
N ASP A 42 -0.15 21.25 13.23
CA ASP A 42 -0.04 20.91 14.66
C ASP A 42 1.12 19.91 14.98
N GLY A 43 2.10 19.75 14.11
CA GLY A 43 3.23 18.82 14.27
C GLY A 43 2.88 17.33 14.15
N LEU A 44 1.64 16.93 14.45
CA LEU A 44 1.10 15.57 14.26
C LEU A 44 1.14 15.11 12.80
N GLU A 45 1.01 16.03 11.85
CA GLU A 45 1.10 15.72 10.42
C GLU A 45 2.49 15.20 10.02
N THR A 46 3.53 15.76 10.63
CA THR A 46 4.91 15.30 10.46
C THR A 46 5.07 13.85 10.92
N VAL A 47 4.44 13.48 12.03
CA VAL A 47 4.45 12.09 12.54
C VAL A 47 3.72 11.16 11.56
N GLY A 48 2.58 11.60 11.01
CA GLY A 48 1.83 10.86 9.99
C GLY A 48 2.64 10.60 8.72
N VAL A 49 3.35 11.61 8.20
CA VAL A 49 4.23 11.46 7.02
C VAL A 49 5.42 10.56 7.33
N LEU A 50 5.99 10.66 8.53
CA LEU A 50 7.14 9.85 8.95
C LEU A 50 6.75 8.37 9.05
N LEU A 51 5.59 8.07 9.64
CA LEU A 51 5.00 6.73 9.68
C LEU A 51 4.68 6.20 8.28
N ALA A 52 4.04 7.00 7.43
CA ALA A 52 3.73 6.61 6.06
C ALA A 52 5.01 6.34 5.24
N THR A 53 6.06 7.12 5.47
CA THR A 53 7.37 6.93 4.81
C THR A 53 8.08 5.68 5.34
N ALA A 54 8.04 5.43 6.66
CA ALA A 54 8.58 4.21 7.26
C ALA A 54 7.84 2.96 6.74
N TYR A 55 6.52 3.02 6.60
CA TYR A 55 5.71 1.99 5.95
C TYR A 55 6.14 1.78 4.49
N PHE A 56 6.30 2.85 3.72
CA PHE A 56 6.69 2.75 2.32
C PHE A 56 8.07 2.10 2.14
N LEU A 57 9.07 2.57 2.89
CA LEU A 57 10.44 2.05 2.82
C LEU A 57 10.58 0.66 3.45
N GLY A 58 9.88 0.39 4.55
CA GLY A 58 10.01 -0.84 5.32
C GLY A 58 9.15 -1.99 4.81
N LEU A 59 8.06 -1.71 4.08
CA LEU A 59 7.13 -2.73 3.58
C LEU A 59 6.99 -2.67 2.05
N VAL A 60 6.58 -1.53 1.49
CA VAL A 60 6.23 -1.43 0.06
C VAL A 60 7.44 -1.66 -0.84
N VAL A 61 8.59 -1.04 -0.52
CA VAL A 61 9.83 -1.22 -1.29
C VAL A 61 10.33 -2.67 -1.25
N PRO A 62 10.47 -3.34 -0.09
CA PRO A 62 10.82 -4.76 -0.03
C PRO A 62 9.87 -5.67 -0.81
N ILE A 63 8.57 -5.41 -0.76
CA ILE A 63 7.55 -6.14 -1.53
C ILE A 63 7.79 -5.98 -3.03
N LEU A 64 8.06 -4.77 -3.51
CA LEU A 64 8.40 -4.51 -4.91
C LEU A 64 9.68 -5.25 -5.32
N VAL A 65 10.72 -5.21 -4.49
CA VAL A 65 11.98 -5.93 -4.74
C VAL A 65 11.71 -7.43 -4.87
N LEU A 66 10.98 -8.03 -3.93
CA LEU A 66 10.62 -9.46 -4.00
C LEU A 66 9.77 -9.80 -5.22
N GLY A 67 8.80 -8.93 -5.56
CA GLY A 67 7.97 -9.06 -6.76
C GLY A 67 8.78 -8.98 -8.06
N ILE A 68 9.74 -8.06 -8.15
CA ILE A 68 10.65 -7.92 -9.31
C ILE A 68 11.57 -9.12 -9.42
N LEU A 69 12.22 -9.54 -8.33
CA LEU A 69 13.13 -10.68 -8.33
C LEU A 69 12.42 -12.01 -8.61
N GLY A 70 11.10 -12.09 -8.41
CA GLY A 70 10.33 -13.32 -8.60
C GLY A 70 10.76 -14.46 -7.66
N ARG A 71 11.45 -14.11 -6.57
CA ARG A 71 11.97 -15.02 -5.54
C ARG A 71 11.19 -14.82 -4.25
N CYS A 72 11.06 -15.90 -3.47
CA CYS A 72 10.37 -15.88 -2.18
C CYS A 72 8.96 -15.27 -2.24
N LEU A 73 8.19 -15.59 -3.29
CA LEU A 73 6.86 -15.01 -3.53
C LEU A 73 5.91 -15.18 -2.33
N ILE A 74 6.01 -16.29 -1.59
CA ILE A 74 5.22 -16.54 -0.37
C ILE A 74 5.44 -15.44 0.68
N VAL A 75 6.70 -15.06 0.91
CA VAL A 75 7.06 -13.97 1.84
C VAL A 75 6.54 -12.64 1.30
N GLY A 76 6.64 -12.43 -0.01
CA GLY A 76 6.06 -11.27 -0.69
C GLY A 76 4.54 -11.18 -0.50
N THR A 77 3.81 -12.30 -0.55
CA THR A 77 2.36 -12.33 -0.31
C THR A 77 1.99 -12.01 1.13
N LEU A 78 2.77 -12.51 2.11
CA LEU A 78 2.55 -12.19 3.52
C LEU A 78 2.76 -10.70 3.79
N LEU A 79 3.85 -10.13 3.26
CA LEU A 79 4.11 -8.70 3.36
C LEU A 79 3.04 -7.87 2.62
N ALA A 80 2.57 -8.33 1.46
CA ALA A 80 1.47 -7.71 0.73
C ALA A 80 0.17 -7.70 1.54
N ALA A 81 -0.14 -8.78 2.26
CA ALA A 81 -1.31 -8.83 3.14
C ALA A 81 -1.20 -7.81 4.29
N ILE A 82 -0.01 -7.65 4.89
CA ILE A 82 0.25 -6.63 5.92
C ILE A 82 0.08 -5.22 5.33
N VAL A 83 0.62 -4.98 4.14
CA VAL A 83 0.48 -3.70 3.43
C VAL A 83 -0.97 -3.35 3.21
N ILE A 84 -1.78 -4.30 2.73
CA ILE A 84 -3.20 -4.11 2.50
C ILE A 84 -3.93 -3.88 3.84
N GLY A 85 -3.65 -4.69 4.86
CA GLY A 85 -4.30 -4.56 6.18
C GLY A 85 -4.09 -3.16 6.79
N LEU A 86 -2.85 -2.66 6.76
CA LEU A 86 -2.53 -1.32 7.27
C LEU A 86 -3.10 -0.19 6.40
N ALA A 87 -3.19 -0.41 5.08
CA ALA A 87 -3.74 0.58 4.16
C ALA A 87 -5.29 0.61 4.21
N VAL A 88 -5.94 -0.51 4.54
CA VAL A 88 -7.42 -0.63 4.59
C VAL A 88 -8.01 0.42 5.52
N ASP A 89 -7.52 0.58 6.74
CA ASP A 89 -8.05 1.56 7.70
C ASP A 89 -7.96 2.99 7.18
N THR A 90 -6.99 3.27 6.30
CA THR A 90 -6.84 4.60 5.72
C THR A 90 -7.61 4.78 4.41
N ILE A 91 -7.80 3.74 3.62
CA ILE A 91 -8.52 3.80 2.33
C ILE A 91 -10.04 3.73 2.56
N TRP A 92 -10.48 2.99 3.59
CA TRP A 92 -11.88 2.74 3.89
C TRP A 92 -12.74 4.02 3.93
N PRO A 93 -12.33 5.13 4.58
CA PRO A 93 -13.16 6.35 4.62
C PRO A 93 -13.32 7.04 3.26
N TRP A 94 -12.40 6.80 2.32
CA TRP A 94 -12.35 7.47 1.01
C TRP A 94 -12.91 6.60 -0.12
N PHE A 95 -13.25 5.34 0.19
CA PHE A 95 -13.88 4.48 -0.78
C PHE A 95 -15.26 5.06 -1.13
N PRO A 96 -15.65 5.12 -2.41
CA PRO A 96 -16.89 5.76 -2.84
C PRO A 96 -18.09 4.86 -2.52
N TRP A 97 -18.39 4.68 -1.23
CA TRP A 97 -19.49 3.86 -0.70
C TRP A 97 -20.84 4.21 -1.31
N THR A 98 -21.01 5.49 -1.69
CA THR A 98 -22.21 6.02 -2.33
C THR A 98 -22.52 5.40 -3.69
N LEU A 99 -21.56 4.70 -4.32
CA LEU A 99 -21.75 3.97 -5.57
C LEU A 99 -22.35 2.58 -5.37
N PHE A 100 -22.41 2.08 -4.13
CA PHE A 100 -22.93 0.74 -3.82
C PHE A 100 -24.27 0.85 -3.10
N PRO A 101 -25.32 0.14 -3.56
CA PRO A 101 -26.60 0.12 -2.87
C PRO A 101 -26.40 -0.48 -1.47
N GLN A 102 -26.79 0.29 -0.45
CA GLN A 102 -26.83 -0.16 0.95
C GLN A 102 -28.03 -1.11 1.07
N SER A 103 -27.78 -2.43 1.02
CA SER A 103 -28.79 -3.48 1.21
C SER A 103 -29.09 -3.72 2.67
#